data_AF-A0A944YS37-F1
#
_entry.id   AF-A0A944YS37-F1
#
_cell.length_a   1.000
_cell.length_b   1.000
_cell.length_c   1.000
_cell.angle_alpha   90.00
_cell.angle_beta   90.00
_cell.angle_gamma   90.00
#
_symmetry.space_group_name_H-M   'P 1'
#
loop_
_entity.id
_entity.type
_entity.pdbx_description
1 polymer ?
#
loop_
_entity_poly.entity_id
_entity_poly.type
_entity_poly.pdbx_seq_one_letter_code
_entity_poly.pdbx_strand_id
1 'polypeptide(L)'
;MNENTEGKIYTNSDKSLYLTISKDDLSAYLTIQDNGNMIDEKEISNLLSSVGVKNGLEEAIDYNAKNEITKEIGEPFLIALANVTRSEAGIKYNFDIESCINPDQQYEMDDLSQFEKVEKDQAIADVSASEIQSGDADIFGNVVSTDNGHQVNVDDIMGNNVHFSAETNQILATEAGYPYLNHENKLF
;
A
#
# COMPACT_ATOMS: atom_id res chain seq x y z
N MET A 1 -4.69 -14.33 8.85
CA MET A 1 -3.73 -14.32 9.97
C MET A 1 -3.60 -12.89 10.42
N ASN A 2 -4.17 -12.54 11.58
CA ASN A 2 -4.16 -11.17 12.10
C ASN A 2 -2.85 -10.95 12.86
N GLU A 3 -1.81 -10.54 12.13
CA GLU A 3 -0.52 -10.16 12.71
C GLU A 3 -0.55 -8.68 13.13
N ASN A 4 -0.17 -8.43 14.39
CA ASN A 4 0.19 -7.15 14.99
C ASN A 4 -0.91 -6.09 15.20
N THR A 5 -1.63 -6.18 16.31
CA THR A 5 -2.19 -5.01 17.01
C THR A 5 -1.08 -4.25 17.78
N GLU A 6 -0.02 -3.85 17.09
CA GLU A 6 0.93 -2.88 17.64
C GLU A 6 0.31 -1.48 17.52
N GLY A 7 -0.32 -1.02 18.61
CA GLY A 7 -1.10 0.22 18.60
C GLY A 7 -1.32 0.81 20.00
N LYS A 8 -1.87 2.04 20.07
CA LYS A 8 -2.24 2.66 21.36
C LYS A 8 -3.55 2.03 21.83
N ILE A 9 -3.56 1.49 23.06
CA ILE A 9 -4.73 0.83 23.64
C ILE A 9 -5.40 1.75 24.66
N TYR A 10 -6.71 1.93 24.50
CA TYR A 10 -7.60 2.68 25.39
C TYR A 10 -8.67 1.74 25.93
N THR A 11 -9.15 1.97 27.14
CA THR A 11 -10.15 1.10 27.77
C THR A 11 -11.17 1.91 28.56
N ASN A 12 -12.39 1.37 28.70
CA ASN A 12 -13.39 1.94 29.59
C ASN A 12 -13.04 1.62 31.06
N SER A 13 -13.71 2.30 31.99
CA SER A 13 -13.47 2.16 33.44
C SER A 13 -13.55 0.71 33.93
N ASP A 14 -14.46 -0.07 33.36
CA ASP A 14 -14.74 -1.45 33.76
C ASP A 14 -13.88 -2.50 33.02
N LYS A 15 -12.97 -2.05 32.16
CA LYS A 15 -12.05 -2.91 31.37
C LYS A 15 -12.75 -3.98 30.54
N SER A 16 -13.94 -3.67 30.06
CA SER A 16 -14.74 -4.54 29.18
C SER A 16 -14.66 -4.14 27.71
N LEU A 17 -14.21 -2.92 27.43
CA LEU A 17 -13.94 -2.42 26.09
C LEU A 17 -12.47 -2.09 25.94
N TYR A 18 -11.89 -2.54 24.84
CA TYR A 18 -10.52 -2.20 24.44
C TYR A 18 -10.58 -1.61 23.04
N LEU A 19 -10.16 -0.36 22.92
CA LEU A 19 -10.00 0.33 21.65
C LEU A 19 -8.50 0.38 21.32
N THR A 20 -8.11 -0.25 20.23
CA THR A 20 -6.73 -0.23 19.73
C THR A 20 -6.67 0.65 18.50
N ILE A 21 -5.85 1.71 18.56
CA ILE A 21 -5.57 2.60 17.44
C ILE A 21 -4.27 2.13 16.77
N SER A 22 -4.28 1.95 15.45
CA SER A 22 -3.10 1.56 14.69
C SER A 22 -1.99 2.62 14.79
N LYS A 23 -0.73 2.21 14.62
CA LYS A 23 0.44 3.12 14.67
C LYS A 23 0.39 4.26 13.65
N ASP A 24 -0.24 4.03 12.51
CA ASP A 24 -0.42 5.01 11.45
C ASP A 24 -1.66 5.89 11.64
N ASP A 25 -2.40 5.71 12.75
CA ASP A 25 -3.62 6.44 13.08
C ASP A 25 -4.75 6.30 12.01
N LEU A 26 -4.64 5.33 11.09
CA LEU A 26 -5.60 5.13 9.99
C LEU A 26 -6.72 4.14 10.32
N SER A 27 -6.62 3.41 11.42
CA SER A 27 -7.63 2.42 11.79
C SER A 27 -7.77 2.29 13.30
N ALA A 28 -8.97 1.91 13.72
CA ALA A 28 -9.27 1.55 15.09
C ALA A 28 -10.00 0.22 15.15
N TYR A 29 -9.62 -0.59 16.13
CA TYR A 29 -10.21 -1.89 16.42
C TYR A 29 -10.83 -1.87 17.81
N LEU A 30 -12.05 -2.39 17.93
CA LEU A 30 -12.73 -2.57 19.20
C LEU A 30 -12.76 -4.05 19.57
N THR A 31 -12.38 -4.36 20.80
CA THR A 31 -12.56 -5.68 21.40
C THR A 31 -13.51 -5.56 22.59
N ILE A 32 -14.53 -6.41 22.59
CA ILE A 32 -15.51 -6.51 23.69
C ILE A 32 -15.17 -7.75 24.50
N GLN A 33 -14.79 -7.59 25.77
CA GLN A 33 -14.57 -8.71 26.68
C GLN A 33 -15.86 -9.13 27.36
N ASP A 34 -16.03 -10.44 27.56
CA ASP A 34 -17.12 -10.96 28.37
C ASP A 34 -16.83 -10.72 29.85
N ASN A 35 -17.57 -9.79 30.44
CA ASN A 35 -17.57 -9.52 31.86
C ASN A 35 -18.95 -9.76 32.50
N GLY A 36 -19.87 -10.43 31.79
CA GLY A 36 -21.25 -10.66 32.24
C GLY A 36 -22.15 -9.42 32.23
N ASN A 37 -21.65 -8.25 31.84
CA ASN A 37 -22.44 -7.02 31.70
C ASN A 37 -22.72 -6.74 30.22
N MET A 38 -23.92 -6.24 29.93
CA MET A 38 -24.29 -5.82 28.59
C MET A 38 -23.62 -4.46 28.30
N ILE A 39 -22.73 -4.43 27.31
CA ILE A 39 -22.16 -3.18 26.79
C ILE A 39 -23.26 -2.37 26.09
N ASP A 40 -23.40 -1.10 26.45
CA ASP A 40 -24.24 -0.13 25.73
C ASP A 40 -23.45 0.53 24.58
N GLU A 41 -24.12 0.81 23.46
CA GLU A 41 -23.59 1.64 22.36
C GLU A 41 -23.10 3.00 22.84
N LYS A 42 -23.74 3.54 23.89
CA LYS A 42 -23.31 4.80 24.52
C LYS A 42 -21.91 4.69 25.13
N GLU A 43 -21.54 3.55 25.70
CA GLU A 43 -20.19 3.36 26.24
C GLU A 43 -19.14 3.33 25.13
N ILE A 44 -19.45 2.66 24.02
CA ILE A 44 -18.60 2.61 22.83
C ILE A 44 -18.42 4.04 22.26
N SER A 45 -19.53 4.76 22.09
CA SER A 45 -19.52 6.14 21.59
C SER A 45 -18.71 7.09 22.49
N ASN A 46 -18.85 6.95 23.82
CA ASN A 46 -18.07 7.73 24.78
C ASN A 46 -16.58 7.42 24.69
N LEU A 47 -16.21 6.14 24.56
CA LEU A 47 -14.82 5.72 24.43
C LEU A 47 -14.19 6.31 23.15
N LEU A 48 -14.86 6.15 22.00
CA LEU A 48 -14.41 6.72 20.71
C LEU A 48 -14.23 8.25 20.80
N SER A 49 -15.23 8.94 21.37
CA SER A 49 -15.20 10.39 21.54
C SER A 49 -14.08 10.85 22.48
N SER A 50 -13.82 10.11 23.57
CA SER A 50 -12.77 10.43 24.54
C SER A 50 -11.36 10.34 23.94
N VAL A 51 -11.18 9.45 22.97
CA VAL A 51 -9.91 9.25 22.24
C VAL A 51 -9.82 10.18 21.02
N GLY A 52 -10.94 10.79 20.63
CA GLY A 52 -11.00 11.81 19.59
C GLY A 52 -11.24 11.26 18.18
N VAL A 53 -11.69 10.01 18.05
CA VAL A 53 -12.08 9.42 16.76
C VAL A 53 -13.29 10.19 16.22
N LYS A 54 -13.17 10.70 15.00
CA LYS A 54 -14.19 11.54 14.33
C LYS A 54 -14.68 10.95 13.02
N ASN A 55 -13.82 10.21 12.31
CA ASN A 55 -14.06 9.71 10.97
C ASN A 55 -13.92 8.18 10.92
N GLY A 56 -14.38 7.57 9.83
CA GLY A 56 -14.06 6.18 9.48
C GLY A 56 -15.07 5.12 9.91
N LEU A 57 -16.18 5.50 10.55
CA LEU A 57 -17.17 4.52 11.02
C LEU A 57 -17.91 3.86 9.84
N GLU A 58 -18.29 4.64 8.82
CA GLU A 58 -19.00 4.12 7.64
C GLU A 58 -18.10 3.18 6.85
N GLU A 59 -16.84 3.59 6.63
CA GLU A 59 -15.81 2.80 5.96
C GLU A 59 -15.53 1.48 6.70
N ALA A 60 -15.53 1.50 8.04
CA ALA A 60 -15.36 0.29 8.84
C ALA A 60 -16.58 -0.65 8.72
N ILE A 61 -17.80 -0.12 8.66
CA ILE A 61 -19.01 -0.92 8.44
C ILE A 61 -18.94 -1.60 7.07
N ASP A 62 -18.64 -0.84 6.02
CA ASP A 62 -18.54 -1.36 4.66
C ASP A 62 -17.42 -2.42 4.54
N TYR A 63 -16.27 -2.17 5.15
CA TYR A 63 -15.16 -3.11 5.18
C TYR A 63 -15.54 -4.42 5.88
N ASN A 64 -16.15 -4.34 7.07
CA ASN A 64 -16.56 -5.52 7.81
C ASN A 64 -17.61 -6.33 7.05
N ALA A 65 -18.59 -5.66 6.44
CA ALA A 65 -19.61 -6.31 5.62
C ALA A 65 -19.01 -7.03 4.40
N LYS A 66 -18.08 -6.37 3.70
CA LYS A 66 -17.40 -6.92 2.52
C LYS A 66 -16.52 -8.13 2.84
N ASN A 67 -15.92 -8.16 4.02
CA ASN A 67 -15.00 -9.22 4.45
C ASN A 67 -15.67 -10.24 5.40
N GLU A 68 -16.99 -10.20 5.54
CA GLU A 68 -17.76 -11.12 6.40
C GLU A 68 -17.28 -11.13 7.87
N ILE A 69 -16.78 -10.00 8.36
CA ILE A 69 -16.29 -9.86 9.74
C ILE A 69 -17.48 -9.69 10.68
N THR A 70 -17.69 -10.70 11.52
CA THR A 70 -18.71 -10.68 12.57
C THR A 70 -18.14 -10.15 13.88
N LYS A 71 -18.98 -9.41 14.64
CA LYS A 71 -18.62 -8.96 15.99
C LYS A 71 -18.65 -10.17 16.92
N GLU A 72 -17.49 -10.55 17.41
CA GLU A 72 -17.33 -11.66 18.34
C GLU A 72 -16.73 -11.16 19.67
N ILE A 73 -17.17 -11.79 20.76
CA ILE A 73 -16.63 -11.51 22.09
C ILE A 73 -15.18 -11.98 22.14
N GLY A 74 -14.31 -11.15 22.71
CA GLY A 74 -12.88 -11.41 22.86
C GLY A 74 -12.06 -11.13 21.61
N GLU A 75 -12.69 -10.97 20.45
CA GLU A 75 -12.02 -10.74 19.17
C GLU A 75 -12.06 -9.26 18.78
N PRO A 76 -10.96 -8.70 18.27
CA PRO A 76 -10.95 -7.35 17.73
C PRO A 76 -11.72 -7.29 16.40
N PHE A 77 -12.58 -6.30 16.24
CA PHE A 77 -13.22 -5.97 14.97
C PHE A 77 -13.03 -4.49 14.65
N LEU A 78 -13.05 -4.15 13.35
CA LEU A 78 -12.80 -2.79 12.89
C LEU A 78 -13.97 -1.87 13.29
N ILE A 79 -13.67 -0.74 13.95
CA ILE A 79 -14.68 0.24 14.38
C ILE A 79 -14.49 1.61 13.72
N ALA A 80 -13.29 1.91 13.21
CA ALA A 80 -13.04 3.07 12.37
C ALA A 80 -11.93 2.75 11.35
N LEU A 81 -12.10 3.25 10.12
CA LEU A 81 -11.15 3.10 9.02
C LEU A 81 -11.06 4.42 8.24
N ALA A 82 -9.88 5.01 8.17
CA ALA A 82 -9.67 6.21 7.37
C ALA A 82 -9.86 5.91 5.88
N ASN A 83 -10.57 6.79 5.18
CA ASN A 83 -10.70 6.74 3.72
C ASN A 83 -9.47 7.39 3.10
N VAL A 84 -8.40 6.59 2.93
CA VAL A 84 -7.16 7.04 2.30
C VAL A 84 -6.97 6.34 0.96
N THR A 85 -6.68 7.12 -0.08
CA THR A 85 -6.28 6.61 -1.38
C THR A 85 -4.78 6.36 -1.35
N ARG A 86 -4.37 5.09 -1.22
CA ARG A 86 -2.98 4.68 -1.41
C ARG A 86 -2.73 4.39 -2.88
N SER A 87 -1.85 5.13 -3.51
CA SER A 87 -1.16 4.67 -4.71
C SER A 87 -0.14 3.62 -4.29
N GLU A 88 -0.09 2.50 -5.00
CA GLU A 88 0.94 1.48 -4.78
C GLU A 88 2.25 1.92 -5.44
N ALA A 89 3.37 1.60 -4.79
CA ALA A 89 4.69 1.70 -5.39
C ALA A 89 4.73 0.81 -6.63
N GLY A 90 5.27 1.33 -7.72
CA GLY A 90 5.15 0.68 -9.01
C GLY A 90 6.30 1.00 -9.94
N ILE A 91 6.44 0.13 -10.93
CA ILE A 91 7.31 0.35 -12.08
C ILE A 91 6.40 0.48 -13.28
N LYS A 92 6.55 1.57 -14.01
CA LYS A 92 5.90 1.75 -15.28
C LYS A 92 6.94 1.68 -16.38
N TYR A 93 6.88 0.62 -17.18
CA TYR A 93 7.77 0.47 -18.31
C TYR A 93 7.39 1.45 -19.43
N ASN A 94 8.40 2.06 -20.05
CA ASN A 94 8.25 3.01 -21.15
C ASN A 94 8.39 2.33 -22.52
N PHE A 95 8.36 1.00 -22.54
CA PHE A 95 8.32 0.16 -23.73
C PHE A 95 7.23 -0.90 -23.57
N ASP A 96 6.77 -1.48 -24.68
CA ASP A 96 5.79 -2.56 -24.66
C ASP A 96 6.43 -3.90 -24.28
N ILE A 97 6.11 -4.40 -23.08
CA ILE A 97 6.63 -5.68 -22.58
C ILE A 97 6.13 -6.86 -23.41
N GLU A 98 4.89 -6.80 -23.91
CA GLU A 98 4.32 -7.91 -24.68
C GLU A 98 4.94 -8.01 -26.08
N SER A 99 5.50 -6.91 -26.57
CA SER A 99 6.12 -6.78 -27.90
C SER A 99 7.63 -6.55 -27.82
N CYS A 100 8.29 -6.85 -26.69
CA CYS A 100 9.74 -6.70 -26.54
C CYS A 100 10.51 -7.94 -27.02
N ILE A 101 11.83 -7.81 -27.13
CA ILE A 101 12.68 -8.92 -27.57
C ILE A 101 12.72 -10.02 -26.49
N ASN A 102 12.63 -11.29 -26.91
CA ASN A 102 12.85 -12.42 -26.00
C ASN A 102 14.28 -12.95 -26.18
N PRO A 103 15.16 -12.85 -25.17
CA PRO A 103 16.56 -13.24 -25.30
C PRO A 103 16.78 -14.74 -25.58
N ASP A 104 15.79 -15.60 -25.31
CA ASP A 104 15.88 -17.04 -25.59
C ASP A 104 15.41 -17.41 -27.01
N GLN A 105 14.89 -16.44 -27.76
CA GLN A 105 14.49 -16.64 -29.15
C GLN A 105 15.60 -16.20 -30.10
N GLN A 106 15.70 -16.89 -31.24
CA GLN A 106 16.54 -16.46 -32.35
C GLN A 106 15.71 -15.62 -33.30
N TYR A 107 16.22 -14.44 -33.63
CA TYR A 107 15.61 -13.53 -34.59
C TYR A 107 16.51 -13.40 -35.82
N GLU A 108 15.91 -13.30 -37.01
CA GLU A 108 16.65 -12.84 -38.17
C GLU A 108 16.88 -11.33 -38.07
N MET A 109 17.89 -10.81 -38.77
CA MET A 109 18.23 -9.38 -38.70
C MET A 109 17.06 -8.48 -39.15
N ASP A 110 16.28 -8.94 -40.12
CA ASP A 110 15.13 -8.19 -40.64
C ASP A 110 14.00 -8.10 -39.61
N ASP A 111 13.86 -9.14 -38.76
CA ASP A 111 12.86 -9.21 -37.69
C ASP A 111 13.17 -8.20 -36.57
N LEU A 112 14.43 -7.79 -36.39
CA LEU A 112 14.78 -6.83 -35.34
C LEU A 112 14.19 -5.44 -35.54
N SER A 113 13.78 -5.12 -36.77
CA SER A 113 13.15 -3.84 -37.11
C SER A 113 11.75 -3.66 -36.52
N GLN A 114 11.12 -4.75 -36.07
CA GLN A 114 9.78 -4.71 -35.48
C GLN A 114 9.78 -4.35 -33.98
N PHE A 115 10.94 -4.46 -33.33
CA PHE A 115 11.09 -4.20 -31.90
C PHE A 115 11.48 -2.75 -31.64
N GLU A 116 11.01 -2.24 -30.51
CA GLU A 116 11.41 -0.92 -30.04
C GLU A 116 12.88 -0.91 -29.64
N LYS A 117 13.65 0.01 -30.23
CA LYS A 117 15.04 0.25 -29.87
C LYS A 117 15.13 1.48 -28.99
N VAL A 118 15.85 1.38 -27.88
CA VAL A 118 16.15 2.49 -26.99
C VAL A 118 17.59 2.97 -27.20
N GLU A 119 17.80 4.26 -27.02
CA GLU A 119 19.13 4.86 -27.06
C GLU A 119 19.76 4.93 -25.66
N LYS A 120 21.07 5.13 -25.61
CA LYS A 120 21.77 5.35 -24.35
C LYS A 120 21.16 6.56 -23.60
N ASP A 121 21.05 6.43 -22.28
CA ASP A 121 20.47 7.40 -21.35
C ASP A 121 18.96 7.65 -21.54
N GLN A 122 18.29 6.88 -22.42
CA GLN A 122 16.84 6.93 -22.56
C GLN A 122 16.16 6.26 -21.36
N ALA A 123 15.07 6.87 -20.88
CA ALA A 123 14.25 6.31 -19.82
C ALA A 123 13.44 5.11 -20.31
N ILE A 124 13.65 3.97 -19.68
CA ILE A 124 12.99 2.70 -20.01
C ILE A 124 11.95 2.29 -18.97
N ALA A 125 11.99 2.87 -17.77
CA ALA A 125 10.92 2.77 -16.80
C ALA A 125 10.89 3.97 -15.84
N ASP A 126 9.68 4.31 -15.37
CA ASP A 126 9.46 5.24 -14.26
C ASP A 126 9.23 4.44 -12.96
N VAL A 127 9.81 4.90 -11.86
CA VAL A 127 9.62 4.31 -10.53
C VAL A 127 8.71 5.24 -9.73
N SER A 128 7.61 4.72 -9.20
CA SER A 128 6.74 5.45 -8.27
C SER A 128 6.85 4.86 -6.87
N ALA A 129 6.85 5.73 -5.86
CA ALA A 129 6.70 5.32 -4.47
C ALA A 129 5.20 5.16 -4.15
N SER A 130 4.88 4.37 -3.12
CA SER A 130 3.52 4.38 -2.60
C SER A 130 3.22 5.73 -1.97
N GLU A 131 2.29 6.48 -2.51
CA GLU A 131 1.88 7.77 -1.94
C GLU A 131 0.43 7.69 -1.46
N ILE A 132 0.17 8.19 -0.26
CA ILE A 132 -1.19 8.53 0.16
C ILE A 132 -1.54 9.84 -0.55
N GLN A 133 -2.68 9.94 -1.23
CA GLN A 133 -3.00 11.21 -1.89
C GLN A 133 -3.09 12.36 -0.87
N SER A 134 -2.41 13.46 -1.17
CA SER A 134 -2.40 14.65 -0.30
C SER A 134 -3.81 15.20 -0.17
N GLY A 135 -4.33 15.26 1.06
CA GLY A 135 -5.67 15.78 1.36
C GLY A 135 -6.60 14.78 2.06
N ASP A 136 -6.23 13.50 2.11
CA ASP A 136 -6.96 12.51 2.88
C ASP A 136 -6.75 12.72 4.39
N ALA A 137 -7.74 12.31 5.18
CA ALA A 137 -7.74 12.51 6.63
C ALA A 137 -7.68 11.17 7.39
N ASP A 138 -6.95 11.15 8.50
CA ASP A 138 -6.93 10.03 9.43
C ASP A 138 -8.27 9.88 10.19
N ILE A 139 -8.37 8.89 11.09
CA ILE A 139 -9.59 8.66 11.88
C ILE A 139 -9.89 9.80 12.87
N PHE A 140 -8.92 10.69 13.14
CA PHE A 140 -9.03 11.83 14.04
C PHE A 140 -9.39 13.15 13.31
N GLY A 141 -9.36 13.13 11.97
CA GLY A 141 -9.61 14.27 11.09
C GLY A 141 -8.37 15.12 10.81
N ASN A 142 -7.17 14.62 11.07
CA ASN A 142 -5.92 15.29 10.68
C ASN A 142 -5.56 14.88 9.25
N VAL A 143 -5.01 15.82 8.48
CA VAL A 143 -4.50 15.53 7.13
C VAL A 143 -3.32 14.57 7.25
N VAL A 144 -3.40 13.44 6.54
CA VAL A 144 -2.34 12.44 6.50
C VAL A 144 -1.19 12.99 5.66
N SER A 145 0.02 13.00 6.22
CA SER A 145 1.22 13.37 5.49
C SER A 145 1.85 12.13 4.85
N THR A 146 2.34 12.25 3.63
CA THR A 146 2.97 11.18 2.83
C THR A 146 4.39 10.88 3.30
N ASP A 147 4.59 10.62 4.59
CA ASP A 147 5.96 10.64 5.10
C ASP A 147 6.74 9.34 4.93
N ASN A 148 6.12 8.21 4.56
CA ASN A 148 6.87 6.97 4.27
C ASN A 148 6.14 6.05 3.30
N GLY A 149 6.22 6.37 2.01
CA GLY A 149 5.84 5.44 0.97
C GLY A 149 6.71 4.19 1.01
N HIS A 150 6.10 3.02 0.82
CA HIS A 150 6.87 1.84 0.41
C HIS A 150 7.55 2.19 -0.92
N GLN A 151 8.85 1.97 -1.03
CA GLN A 151 9.59 2.24 -2.25
C GLN A 151 9.85 0.91 -2.95
N VAL A 152 9.70 0.89 -4.27
CA VAL A 152 10.17 -0.25 -5.07
C VAL A 152 11.67 -0.40 -4.82
N ASN A 153 12.12 -1.59 -4.45
CA ASN A 153 13.53 -1.89 -4.38
C ASN A 153 14.08 -2.02 -5.81
N VAL A 154 14.73 -0.97 -6.29
CA VAL A 154 15.24 -0.90 -7.66
C VAL A 154 16.30 -1.97 -7.97
N ASP A 155 17.00 -2.47 -6.95
CA ASP A 155 18.01 -3.52 -7.12
C ASP A 155 17.40 -4.88 -7.50
N ASP A 156 16.14 -5.11 -7.15
CA ASP A 156 15.44 -6.36 -7.46
C ASP A 156 15.03 -6.44 -8.94
N ILE A 157 14.91 -5.28 -9.60
CA ILE A 157 14.40 -5.14 -10.98
C ILE A 157 15.47 -4.71 -11.97
N MET A 158 16.63 -4.24 -11.53
CA MET A 158 17.68 -3.78 -12.41
C MET A 158 18.59 -4.92 -12.89
N GLY A 159 18.78 -4.99 -14.20
CA GLY A 159 19.82 -5.77 -14.86
C GLY A 159 21.14 -4.99 -15.01
N ASN A 160 22.05 -5.52 -15.81
CA ASN A 160 23.41 -4.98 -15.94
C ASN A 160 23.53 -3.76 -16.86
N ASN A 161 22.56 -3.54 -17.75
CA ASN A 161 22.62 -2.52 -18.80
C ASN A 161 21.71 -1.32 -18.51
N VAL A 162 21.34 -1.15 -17.25
CA VAL A 162 20.40 -0.12 -16.80
C VAL A 162 20.92 0.49 -15.51
N HIS A 163 20.56 1.75 -15.25
CA HIS A 163 20.87 2.40 -13.98
C HIS A 163 19.69 3.24 -13.49
N PHE A 164 19.54 3.34 -12.18
CA PHE A 164 18.52 4.19 -11.57
C PHE A 164 19.04 5.62 -11.38
N SER A 165 18.26 6.59 -11.83
CA SER A 165 18.46 8.01 -11.61
C SER A 165 17.57 8.48 -10.47
N ALA A 166 18.16 8.75 -9.30
CA ALA A 166 17.44 9.29 -8.16
C ALA A 166 16.91 10.72 -8.39
N GLU A 167 17.50 11.47 -9.33
CA GLU A 167 17.06 12.83 -9.67
C GLU A 167 15.73 12.85 -10.42
N THR A 168 15.52 11.86 -11.30
CA THR A 168 14.31 11.76 -12.15
C THR A 168 13.37 10.64 -11.72
N ASN A 169 13.78 9.81 -10.75
CA ASN A 169 13.08 8.60 -10.32
C ASN A 169 12.81 7.61 -11.47
N GLN A 170 13.80 7.46 -12.34
CA GLN A 170 13.70 6.65 -13.57
C GLN A 170 14.82 5.63 -13.67
N ILE A 171 14.54 4.55 -14.38
CA ILE A 171 15.57 3.61 -14.85
C ILE A 171 15.94 3.98 -16.28
N LEU A 172 17.22 4.19 -16.50
CA LEU A 172 17.80 4.65 -17.76
C LEU A 172 18.69 3.56 -18.36
N ALA A 173 18.65 3.40 -19.69
CA ALA A 173 19.54 2.49 -20.39
C ALA A 173 21.00 2.99 -20.36
N THR A 174 21.97 2.14 -20.02
CA THR A 174 23.40 2.53 -20.05
C THR A 174 23.99 2.48 -21.46
N GLU A 175 23.35 1.73 -22.36
CA GLU A 175 23.73 1.53 -23.76
C GLU A 175 22.50 1.49 -24.67
N ALA A 176 22.68 1.71 -25.97
CA ALA A 176 21.60 1.58 -26.94
C ALA A 176 21.31 0.10 -27.25
N GLY A 177 20.04 -0.28 -27.37
CA GLY A 177 19.66 -1.67 -27.56
C GLY A 177 18.15 -1.90 -27.61
N TYR A 178 17.73 -3.15 -27.44
CA TYR A 178 16.34 -3.56 -27.36
C TYR A 178 16.03 -3.92 -25.91
N PRO A 179 15.14 -3.20 -25.21
CA PRO A 179 14.85 -3.48 -23.82
C PRO A 179 14.08 -4.80 -23.69
N TYR A 180 14.31 -5.53 -22.60
CA TYR A 180 13.55 -6.74 -22.28
C TYR A 180 13.55 -7.06 -20.79
N LEU A 181 12.66 -7.95 -20.38
CA LEU A 181 12.67 -8.57 -19.07
C LEU A 181 13.25 -9.97 -19.15
N ASN A 182 14.17 -10.31 -18.26
CA ASN A 182 14.66 -11.68 -18.14
C ASN A 182 13.67 -12.57 -17.35
N HIS A 183 14.02 -13.85 -17.18
CA HIS A 183 13.24 -14.84 -16.41
C HIS A 183 12.99 -14.49 -14.94
N GLU A 184 13.80 -13.59 -14.38
CA GLU A 184 13.69 -13.09 -13.00
C GLU A 184 12.93 -11.74 -12.94
N ASN A 185 12.32 -11.31 -14.04
CA ASN A 185 11.69 -9.98 -14.21
C ASN A 185 12.64 -8.79 -14.03
N LYS A 186 13.94 -9.00 -14.28
CA LYS A 186 14.93 -7.92 -14.31
C LYS A 186 14.99 -7.28 -15.69
N LEU A 187 15.09 -5.96 -15.68
CA LEU A 187 15.12 -5.09 -16.84
C LEU A 187 16.55 -4.94 -17.38
N PHE A 188 16.72 -5.20 -18.67
CA PHE A 188 17.98 -5.09 -19.40
C PHE A 188 17.87 -4.20 -20.63
#